data_AF-A0A073CFF7-F1
#
_entry.id   AF-A0A073CFF7-F1
#
_cell.length_a   1.000
_cell.length_b   1.000
_cell.length_c   1.000
_cell.angle_alpha   90.00
_cell.angle_beta   90.00
_cell.angle_gamma   90.00
#
_symmetry.space_group_name_H-M   'P 1'
#
loop_
_entity.id
_entity.type
_entity.pdbx_description
1 polymer ?
#
loop_
_entity_poly.entity_id
_entity_poly.type
_entity_poly.pdbx_seq_one_letter_code
_entity_poly.pdbx_strand_id
1 'polypeptide(L)' 'MLTIKHFIQTKGWTQKQAAVFFDETQPRISDLMNGDIERFSIDKLVMMIAKAGMDIRVEVNIKAA' A
#
# COMPACT_ATOMS: atom_id res chain seq x y z
N MET A 1 6.83 -3.63 -8.71
CA MET A 1 5.74 -2.61 -8.65
C MET A 1 4.93 -2.88 -7.40
N LEU A 2 4.63 -1.86 -6.58
CA LEU A 2 3.85 -2.05 -5.35
C LEU A 2 2.41 -2.47 -5.69
N THR A 3 1.91 -3.56 -5.12
CA THR A 3 0.57 -4.10 -5.41
C THR A 3 -0.54 -3.08 -5.13
N ILE A 4 -0.44 -2.33 -4.03
CA ILE A 4 -1.43 -1.30 -3.68
C ILE A 4 -1.45 -0.16 -4.71
N LYS A 5 -0.28 0.25 -5.23
CA LYS A 5 -0.19 1.26 -6.30
C LYS A 5 -0.89 0.77 -7.57
N HIS A 6 -0.70 -0.49 -7.94
CA HIS A 6 -1.40 -1.08 -9.09
C HIS A 6 -2.91 -1.08 -8.90
N PHE A 7 -3.37 -1.47 -7.71
CA PHE A 7 -4.79 -1.46 -7.36
C PHE A 7 -5.42 -0.07 -7.56
N ILE A 8 -4.78 1.00 -7.05
CA ILE A 8 -5.27 2.38 -7.23
C ILE A 8 -5.36 2.75 -8.72
N GLN A 9 -4.35 2.40 -9.51
CA GLN A 9 -4.30 2.69 -10.95
C GLN A 9 -5.40 1.96 -11.73
N THR A 10 -5.61 0.66 -11.47
CA THR A 10 -6.64 -0.15 -12.14
C THR A 10 -8.07 0.31 -11.81
N LYS A 11 -8.27 0.88 -10.62
CA LYS A 11 -9.53 1.53 -10.24
C LYS A 11 -9.75 2.89 -10.90
N GLY A 12 -8.73 3.47 -11.55
CA GLY A 12 -8.79 4.81 -12.12
C GLY A 12 -8.95 5.90 -11.07
N TRP A 13 -8.53 5.66 -9.83
CA TRP A 13 -8.73 6.60 -8.75
C TRP A 13 -7.70 7.72 -8.74
N THR A 14 -8.18 8.92 -8.42
CA THR A 14 -7.32 10.01 -7.94
C THR A 14 -6.75 9.66 -6.56
N GLN A 15 -5.63 10.29 -6.18
CA GLN A 15 -5.06 10.09 -4.85
C GLN A 15 -6.02 10.48 -3.71
N LYS A 16 -6.91 11.46 -3.93
CA LYS A 16 -7.95 11.85 -2.96
C LYS A 16 -9.01 10.75 -2.77
N GLN A 17 -9.44 10.11 -3.86
CA GLN A 17 -10.38 8.98 -3.78
C GLN A 17 -9.74 7.77 -3.09
N ALA A 18 -8.49 7.47 -3.41
CA ALA A 18 -7.73 6.42 -2.74
C ALA A 18 -7.53 6.73 -1.25
N ALA A 19 -7.30 7.99 -0.88
CA ALA A 19 -7.17 8.43 0.51
C ALA A 19 -8.45 8.13 1.30
N VAL A 20 -9.61 8.49 0.75
CA VAL A 20 -10.92 8.15 1.34
C VAL A 20 -11.10 6.64 1.46
N PHE A 21 -10.79 5.87 0.40
CA PHE A 21 -10.93 4.43 0.43
C PHE A 21 -10.03 3.76 1.47
N PHE A 22 -8.76 4.16 1.55
CA PHE A 22 -7.80 3.57 2.48
C PHE A 22 -7.91 4.09 3.91
N ASP A 23 -8.81 5.05 4.17
CA ASP A 23 -8.89 5.80 5.43
C ASP A 23 -7.52 6.38 5.79
N GLU A 24 -7.01 7.16 4.85
CA GLU A 24 -5.68 7.77 4.88
C GLU A 24 -5.72 9.21 4.40
N THR A 25 -4.62 9.92 4.61
CA THR A 25 -4.47 11.28 4.07
C THR A 25 -4.00 11.24 2.62
N GLN A 26 -4.37 12.24 1.81
CA GLN A 26 -3.87 12.32 0.43
C GLN A 26 -2.34 12.45 0.34
N PRO A 27 -1.64 13.22 1.21
CA PRO A 27 -0.19 13.21 1.23
C PRO A 27 0.40 11.81 1.45
N ARG A 28 -0.18 11.02 2.37
CA ARG A 28 0.25 9.64 2.58
C ARG A 28 0.05 8.78 1.33
N ILE A 29 -1.08 8.92 0.63
CA ILE A 29 -1.28 8.24 -0.65
C ILE A 29 -0.27 8.71 -1.70
N SER A 30 0.13 9.98 -1.70
CA SER A 30 1.17 10.48 -2.60
C SER A 30 2.50 9.77 -2.34
N ASP A 31 2.94 9.66 -1.09
CA ASP A 31 4.16 8.92 -0.70
C ASP A 31 4.12 7.48 -1.25
N LEU A 32 2.98 6.79 -1.05
CA LEU A 32 2.76 5.43 -1.56
C LEU A 32 2.89 5.35 -3.09
N MET A 33 2.29 6.32 -3.81
CA MET A 33 2.29 6.36 -5.26
C MET A 33 3.67 6.72 -5.84
N ASN A 34 4.47 7.49 -5.10
CA ASN A 34 5.86 7.81 -5.42
C ASN A 34 6.81 6.64 -5.14
N GLY A 35 6.40 5.70 -4.28
CA GLY A 35 7.18 4.52 -3.93
C GLY A 35 7.95 4.65 -2.62
N ASP A 36 7.65 5.66 -1.81
CA ASP A 36 8.27 5.94 -0.50
C ASP A 36 7.74 4.97 0.58
N ILE A 37 7.90 3.67 0.32
CA ILE A 37 7.30 2.58 1.11
C ILE A 37 7.94 2.44 2.49
N GLU A 38 9.18 2.90 2.64
CA GLU A 38 9.92 2.95 3.90
C GLU A 38 9.27 3.87 4.95
N ARG A 39 8.36 4.75 4.52
CA ARG A 39 7.56 5.62 5.42
C ARG A 39 6.35 4.91 6.02
N PHE A 40 6.08 3.67 5.62
CA PHE A 40 4.96 2.86 6.08
C PHE A 40 5.45 1.76 7.01
N SER A 41 4.75 1.55 8.13
CA SER A 41 4.94 0.34 8.91
C SER A 41 4.44 -0.87 8.12
N ILE A 42 5.00 -2.06 8.42
CA ILE A 42 4.53 -3.32 7.85
C ILE A 42 3.04 -3.52 8.14
N ASP A 43 2.61 -3.28 9.39
CA ASP A 43 1.21 -3.36 9.80
C ASP A 43 0.31 -2.49 8.94
N LYS A 44 0.76 -1.28 8.59
CA LYS A 44 -0.02 -0.37 7.75
C LYS A 44 -0.18 -0.91 6.33
N LEU A 45 0.90 -1.45 5.74
CA LEU A 45 0.85 -2.06 4.42
C LEU A 45 -0.09 -3.29 4.42
N VAL A 46 -0.02 -4.12 5.45
CA VAL A 46 -0.91 -5.28 5.64
C VAL A 46 -2.38 -4.85 5.69
N MET A 47 -2.71 -3.84 6.51
CA MET A 47 -4.07 -3.30 6.59
C MET A 47 -4.57 -2.77 5.25
N MET A 48 -3.73 -2.05 4.49
CA MET A 48 -4.11 -1.52 3.19
C MET A 48 -4.36 -2.63 2.17
N ILE A 49 -3.53 -3.68 2.15
CA ILE A 49 -3.72 -4.82 1.24
C ILE A 49 -5.03 -5.56 1.59
N ALA A 50 -5.29 -5.80 2.88
CA ALA A 50 -6.52 -6.42 3.35
C ALA A 50 -7.76 -5.58 2.96
N LYS A 51 -7.71 -4.26 3.13
CA LYS A 51 -8.81 -3.36 2.75
C LYS A 51 -9.09 -3.35 1.25
N ALA A 52 -8.07 -3.56 0.43
CA ALA A 52 -8.21 -3.73 -1.01
C ALA A 52 -8.74 -5.11 -1.44
N GLY A 53 -9.02 -6.01 -0.48
CA GLY A 53 -9.59 -7.34 -0.74
C GLY A 53 -8.60 -8.32 -1.38
N MET A 54 -7.31 -8.14 -1.13
CA MET A 54 -6.24 -8.97 -1.70
C MET A 54 -5.70 -9.96 -0.65
N ASP A 55 -5.29 -11.14 -1.11
CA ASP A 55 -4.61 -12.13 -0.28
C ASP A 55 -3.16 -11.73 -0.01
N ILE A 56 -2.68 -11.99 1.22
CA ILE A 56 -1.35 -11.63 1.68
C ILE A 56 -0.51 -12.90 1.85
N ARG A 57 0.67 -12.92 1.22
CA ARG A 57 1.73 -13.89 1.51
C ARG A 57 2.91 -13.16 2.14
N VAL A 58 3.33 -13.62 3.32
CA VAL A 58 4.53 -13.13 4.00
C VAL A 58 5.62 -14.18 3.88
N GLU A 59 6.80 -13.77 3.43
CA GLU A 59 7.98 -14.61 3.35
C GLU A 59 9.09 -13.98 4.19
N VAL A 60 9.72 -14.78 5.04
CA VAL A 60 10.84 -14.35 5.88
C VAL A 60 12.01 -15.27 5.59
N ASN A 61 13.15 -14.67 5.27
CA ASN A 61 14.39 -15.39 5.02
C ASN A 61 15.36 -15.16 6.18
N ILE A 62 15.95 -16.25 6.68
CA ILE A 62 17.03 -16.16 7.66
C ILE A 62 18.28 -15.65 6.94
N LYS A 63 18.82 -14.51 7.35
CA LYS A 63 20.12 -14.06 6.85
C LYS A 63 21.20 -15.00 7.39
N ALA A 64 22.03 -15.55 6.50
CA ALA A 64 23.26 -16.23 6.91
C ALA A 64 24.14 -15.25 7.71
N ALA A 65 24.73 -15.76 8.79
CA ALA A 65 25.62 -15.01 9.67
C ALA A 65 26.88 -14.51 8.94
#